data_AF-A0AAJ4SIE2-F1
#
_entry.id   AF-A0AAJ4SIE2-F1
#
_cell.length_a   1.000
_cell.length_b   1.000
_cell.length_c   1.000
_cell.angle_alpha   90.00
_cell.angle_beta   90.00
_cell.angle_gamma   90.00
#
_symmetry.space_group_name_H-M   'P 1'
#
loop_
_entity.id
_entity.type
_entity.pdbx_description
1 polymer ?
#
loop_
_entity_poly.entity_id
_entity_poly.type
_entity_poly.pdbx_seq_one_letter_code
_entity_poly.pdbx_strand_id
1 'polypeptide(L)' 'VTVRYVDENGNPVQPDTVLNGKVGEDYTSTHPSEIEGYDYLRTEGKPTGEYSRDNQTVTYVYQKADGHVTVRYVDENGNP' A
#
# COMPACT_ATOMS: atom_id res chain seq x y z
N VAL A 1 0.74 -13.27 3.59
CA VAL A 1 -0.13 -12.19 3.06
C VAL A 1 0.60 -11.54 1.91
N THR A 2 -0.05 -11.38 0.76
CA THR A 2 0.55 -10.73 -0.41
C THR A 2 -0.02 -9.34 -0.55
N VAL A 3 0.85 -8.34 -0.58
CA VAL A 3 0.51 -6.94 -0.73
C VAL A 3 0.82 -6.50 -2.16
N ARG A 4 -0.18 -5.99 -2.87
CA ARG A 4 -0.07 -5.55 -4.26
C ARG A 4 -0.29 -4.05 -4.34
N TYR A 5 0.46 -3.38 -5.21
CA TYR A 5 0.32 -1.95 -5.48
C TYR A 5 -0.04 -1.78 -6.95
N VAL A 6 -1.26 -1.36 -7.24
CA VAL A 6 -1.79 -1.28 -8.61
C VAL A 6 -2.41 0.08 -8.90
N ASP A 7 -2.49 0.47 -10.17
CA ASP A 7 -3.26 1.63 -10.59
C ASP A 7 -4.77 1.30 -10.70
N GLU A 8 -5.59 2.30 -11.04
CA GLU A 8 -7.03 2.13 -11.30
C GLU A 8 -7.37 1.12 -12.42
N ASN A 9 -6.41 0.84 -13.30
CA ASN A 9 -6.54 -0.14 -14.38
C ASN A 9 -6.05 -1.54 -13.97
N GLY A 10 -5.54 -1.70 -12.75
CA GLY A 10 -4.96 -2.94 -12.25
C GLY A 10 -3.51 -3.18 -12.68
N ASN A 11 -2.83 -2.19 -13.26
CA ASN A 11 -1.41 -2.31 -13.62
C ASN A 11 -0.55 -2.15 -12.36
N PRO A 12 0.48 -3.00 -12.16
CA PRO A 12 1.38 -2.84 -11.03
C PRO A 12 2.17 -1.54 -11.14
N VAL A 13 2.05 -0.69 -10.12
CA VAL A 13 2.83 0.57 -10.02
C VAL A 13 4.13 0.37 -9.26
N GLN A 14 4.23 -0.69 -8.45
CA GLN A 14 5.41 -1.09 -7.70
C GLN A 14 5.47 -2.62 -7.54
N PRO A 15 6.64 -3.18 -7.18
CA PRO A 15 6.78 -4.59 -6.83
C PRO A 15 5.86 -4.98 -5.67
N ASP A 16 5.26 -6.17 -5.74
CA ASP A 16 4.50 -6.71 -4.61
C ASP A 16 5.39 -6.96 -3.39
N THR A 17 4.77 -6.91 -2.22
CA THR A 17 5.42 -7.21 -0.94
C THR A 17 4.79 -8.46 -0.35
N VAL A 18 5.61 -9.47 -0.08
CA VAL A 18 5.13 -10.70 0.56
C VAL A 18 5.46 -10.64 2.05
N LEU A 19 4.41 -10.53 2.86
CA LEU A 19 4.50 -10.62 4.30
C LEU A 19 4.39 -12.10 4.71
N ASN A 20 5.45 -12.60 5.34
CA ASN A 20 5.55 -13.96 5.84
C ASN A 20 5.49 -13.92 7.36
N GLY A 21 4.61 -14.73 7.95
CA GLY A 21 4.46 -14.87 9.38
C GLY A 21 3.78 -16.18 9.73
N LYS A 22 3.67 -16.48 11.02
CA LYS A 22 3.01 -17.70 11.49
C LYS A 22 1.51 -17.48 11.59
N VAL A 23 0.74 -18.54 11.33
CA VAL A 23 -0.71 -18.51 11.50
C VAL A 23 -1.05 -18.10 12.94
N GLY A 24 -1.93 -17.11 13.09
CA GLY A 24 -2.32 -16.52 14.37
C GLY A 24 -1.43 -15.37 14.86
N GLU A 25 -0.36 -15.01 14.14
CA GLU A 25 0.35 -13.75 14.40
C GLU A 25 -0.37 -12.58 13.72
N ASP A 26 -0.36 -11.41 14.35
CA ASP A 26 -0.83 -10.18 13.73
C ASP A 26 0.10 -9.75 12.59
N TYR A 27 -0.50 -9.30 11.49
CA TYR A 27 0.18 -8.60 10.42
C TYR A 27 -0.41 -7.20 10.23
N THR A 28 0.48 -6.31 9.83
CA THR A 28 0.15 -4.97 9.40
C THR A 28 0.83 -4.75 8.07
N SER A 29 0.02 -4.45 7.07
CA SER A 29 0.45 -4.00 5.76
C SER A 29 0.32 -2.48 5.73
N THR A 30 1.33 -1.83 5.17
CA THR A 30 1.33 -0.40 4.89
C THR A 30 1.54 -0.19 3.40
N HIS A 31 1.18 1.02 2.96
CA HIS A 31 1.44 1.46 1.62
C HIS A 31 2.47 2.58 1.66
N PRO A 32 3.34 2.71 0.63
CA PRO A 32 4.15 3.90 0.49
C PRO A 32 3.24 5.13 0.48
N SER A 33 3.60 6.12 1.29
CA SER A 33 2.91 7.42 1.35
C SER A 33 3.08 8.19 0.05
N GLU A 34 4.19 7.96 -0.65
CA GLU A 34 4.53 8.62 -1.91
C GLU A 34 4.99 7.58 -2.94
N ILE A 35 4.28 7.52 -4.06
CA ILE A 35 4.70 6.84 -5.28
C ILE A 35 4.86 7.92 -6.34
N GLU A 36 6.04 8.01 -6.97
CA GLU A 36 6.26 9.03 -8.00
C GLU A 36 5.22 8.95 -9.12
N GLY A 37 4.45 10.03 -9.29
CA GLY A 37 3.39 10.13 -10.31
C GLY A 37 2.07 9.45 -9.95
N TYR A 38 1.90 8.95 -8.71
CA TYR A 38 0.70 8.26 -8.27
C TYR A 38 0.27 8.66 -6.85
N ASP A 39 -1.01 8.98 -6.69
CA ASP A 39 -1.64 9.24 -5.39
C ASP A 39 -2.37 8.00 -4.88
N TYR A 40 -2.28 7.74 -3.58
CA TYR A 40 -3.05 6.67 -2.95
C TYR A 40 -4.56 6.95 -3.09
N LEU A 41 -5.28 6.00 -3.67
CA LEU A 41 -6.72 6.11 -3.91
C LEU A 41 -7.52 5.34 -2.86
N ARG A 42 -7.27 4.03 -2.73
CA ARG A 42 -8.00 3.15 -1.81
C ARG A 42 -7.26 1.85 -1.52
N THR A 43 -7.66 1.17 -0.45
CA THR A 43 -7.21 -0.19 -0.13
C THR A 43 -8.36 -1.16 -0.36
N GLU A 44 -8.06 -2.27 -1.02
CA GLU A 44 -8.95 -3.41 -1.19
C GLU A 44 -8.40 -4.60 -0.40
N GLY A 45 -9.26 -5.22 0.42
CA GLY A 45 -8.86 -6.26 1.36
C GLY A 45 -8.62 -5.73 2.77
N LYS A 46 -7.94 -6.52 3.60
CA LYS A 46 -7.70 -6.20 5.01
C LYS A 46 -6.21 -5.88 5.21
N PRO A 47 -5.83 -4.60 5.37
CA PRO A 47 -4.42 -4.24 5.58
C PRO A 47 -3.90 -4.71 6.94
N THR A 48 -4.78 -4.97 7.91
CA THR A 48 -4.43 -5.50 9.22
C THR A 48 -5.30 -6.70 9.55
N GLY A 49 -4.73 -7.63 10.30
CA GLY A 49 -5.41 -8.81 10.81
C GLY A 49 -4.41 -9.86 11.25
N GLU A 50 -4.87 -11.09 11.45
CA GLU A 50 -4.01 -12.21 11.79
C GLU A 50 -3.70 -13.04 10.55
N TYR A 51 -2.48 -13.58 10.47
CA TYR A 51 -2.11 -14.54 9.44
C TYR A 51 -3.01 -15.77 9.55
N SER A 52 -3.66 -16.15 8.46
CA SER A 52 -4.44 -17.38 8.37
C SER A 52 -3.76 -18.40 7.45
N ARG A 53 -4.29 -19.63 7.42
CA ARG A 53 -3.87 -20.63 6.44
C ARG A 53 -4.37 -20.31 5.02
N ASP A 54 -5.34 -19.41 4.91
CA ASP A 54 -5.89 -18.99 3.63
C ASP A 54 -4.99 -17.95 2.97
N ASN A 55 -5.07 -17.88 1.65
CA ASN A 55 -4.34 -16.88 0.89
C ASN A 55 -4.93 -15.49 1.16
N GLN A 56 -4.21 -14.69 1.93
CA GLN A 56 -4.58 -13.31 2.22
C GLN A 56 -3.88 -12.37 1.23
N THR A 57 -4.66 -11.55 0.54
CA THR A 57 -4.15 -10.54 -0.40
C THR A 57 -4.69 -9.17 -0.03
N VAL A 58 -3.81 -8.18 -0.01
CA VAL A 58 -4.11 -6.76 0.21
C VAL A 58 -3.72 -6.02 -1.05
N THR A 59 -4.60 -5.20 -1.60
CA THR A 59 -4.32 -4.45 -2.82
C THR A 59 -4.48 -2.97 -2.52
N TYR A 60 -3.39 -2.22 -2.62
CA TYR A 60 -3.42 -0.76 -2.59
C TYR A 60 -3.57 -0.25 -4.03
N VAL A 61 -4.64 0.50 -4.25
CA VAL A 61 -4.97 1.10 -5.54
C VAL A 61 -4.52 2.56 -5.53
N TYR A 62 -3.88 2.97 -6.61
CA TYR A 62 -3.37 4.31 -6.82
C TYR A 62 -3.98 4.94 -8.08
N GLN A 63 -4.15 6.25 -8.06
CA GLN A 63 -4.55 7.03 -9.23
C GLN A 63 -3.34 7.81 -9.76
N LYS A 64 -3.29 8.10 -11.06
CA LYS A 64 -2.22 8.95 -11.60
C LYS A 64 -2.37 10.37 -11.06
N ALA A 65 -1.28 10.90 -10.50
CA ALA A 65 -1.22 12.29 -10.08
C ALA A 65 -1.12 13.17 -11.33
N ASP A 66 -2.22 13.79 -11.75
CA ASP A 66 -2.26 14.71 -12.88
C ASP A 66 -1.51 16.01 -12.50
N GLY A 67 -0.20 16.03 -12.73
CA GLY A 67 0.59 17.26 -12.89
C GLY A 67 0.75 18.20 -11.69
N HIS A 68 0.40 17.83 -10.46
CA HIS A 68 0.71 18.66 -9.28
C HIS A 68 1.32 17.80 -8.17
N VAL A 69 2.63 17.58 -8.29
CA VAL A 69 3.46 16.96 -7.24
C VAL A 69 3.30 17.77 -5.97
N THR A 70 2.42 17.33 -5.07
CA THR A 70 2.37 17.84 -3.70
C THR A 70 3.09 16.82 -2.84
N VAL A 71 4.41 16.78 -2.99
CA VAL A 71 5.28 16.10 -2.04
C VAL A 71 5.10 16.81 -0.71
N ARG A 72 4.27 16.24 0.16
CA ARG A 72 4.19 16.60 1.57
C ARG A 72 4.89 15.49 2.33
N TYR A 73 6.22 15.50 2.27
CA TYR A 73 7.01 15.01 3.39
C TYR A 73 6.72 15.95 4.57
N VAL A 74 5.75 15.58 5.40
CA VAL A 74 5.68 16.08 6.77
C VAL A 74 6.41 15.08 7.64
N ASP A 75 7.73 15.25 7.76
CA ASP A 75 8.46 14.64 8.85
C ASP A 75 7.94 15.23 10.18
N GLU A 76 7.95 14.44 11.26
CA GLU A 76 7.43 14.77 12.61
C GLU A 76 8.00 16.06 13.26
N ASN A 77 8.87 16.80 12.57
CA ASN A 77 9.44 18.07 13.03
C ASN A 77 8.79 19.33 12.40
N GLY A 78 7.78 19.19 11.55
CA GLY A 78 6.86 20.26 11.19
C GLY A 78 7.50 21.57 10.70
N ASN A 79 8.29 21.56 9.64
CA ASN A 79 8.67 22.79 8.91
C ASN A 79 8.56 22.60 7.39
N PRO A 80 8.01 23.58 6.64
CA PRO A 80 8.26 23.73 5.21
C PRO A 80 9.68 24.24 4.92
#